data_AF-A0A644SQK8-F1
#
_entry.id   AF-A0A644SQK8-F1
#
_cell.length_a   1.000
_cell.length_b   1.000
_cell.length_c   1.000
_cell.angle_alpha   90.00
_cell.angle_beta   90.00
_cell.angle_gamma   90.00
#
_symmetry.space_group_name_H-M   'P 1'
#
loop_
_entity.id
_entity.type
_entity.pdbx_description
1 polymer ?
#
loop_
_entity_poly.entity_id
_entity_poly.type
_entity_poly.pdbx_seq_one_letter_code
_entity_poly.pdbx_strand_id
1 'polypeptide(L)'
;MKNILKLIVFLFPTIFFSQSISSALHINEPYKINQKNAIKKIETKTVFYNRQNQEKIKEINYLNERFRTVQIERYNEDGEMIFSMQNEYLSDTLKVKSTTVRKIPLIGNEIVHTTYEYDAESFLTKIIKRSQNNTIFETVHLQNDDRGNPILLYLNNGELGYEKASYDYVNNTYSTYYYRANDELITSDLSSPLDFNEPIEGYRYNEFGDMVETPLYLMEYQYDDFGNWTREKRYQKVGNQKILKAEVSRKIKYQ
;
A
#
# COMPACT_ATOMS: atom_id res chain seq x y z
N MET A 1 3.70 42.15 -38.30
CA MET A 1 3.17 40.84 -37.86
C MET A 1 4.29 39.82 -37.86
N LYS A 2 4.83 39.49 -36.68
CA LYS A 2 5.79 38.38 -36.51
C LYS A 2 5.29 37.54 -35.33
N ASN A 3 4.80 36.35 -35.67
CA ASN A 3 4.33 35.35 -34.74
C ASN A 3 5.53 34.83 -33.93
N ILE A 4 5.63 35.22 -32.66
CA ILE A 4 6.47 34.52 -31.70
C ILE A 4 5.65 33.36 -31.17
N LEU A 5 5.97 32.18 -31.69
CA LEU A 5 5.51 30.87 -31.24
C LEU A 5 5.82 30.77 -29.73
N LYS A 6 4.80 30.91 -28.88
CA LYS A 6 4.92 30.61 -27.45
C LYS A 6 5.07 29.10 -27.33
N LEU A 7 6.31 28.65 -27.18
CA LEU A 7 6.67 27.30 -26.76
C LEU A 7 6.06 27.07 -25.36
N ILE A 8 4.89 26.44 -25.32
CA ILE A 8 4.32 25.92 -24.07
C ILE A 8 5.21 24.73 -23.70
N VAL A 9 6.17 24.97 -22.82
CA VAL A 9 6.89 23.91 -22.11
C VAL A 9 5.84 23.23 -21.24
N PHE A 10 5.34 22.08 -21.69
CA PHE A 10 4.65 21.12 -20.85
C PHE A 10 5.66 20.69 -19.78
N LEU A 11 5.61 21.33 -18.61
CA LEU A 11 6.16 20.75 -17.39
C LEU A 11 5.36 19.48 -17.15
N PHE A 12 5.87 18.33 -17.62
CA PHE A 12 5.42 17.04 -17.13
C PHE A 12 5.66 17.05 -15.62
N PRO A 13 4.63 17.00 -14.76
CA PRO A 13 4.88 16.61 -13.38
C PRO A 13 5.41 15.18 -13.49
N THR A 14 6.71 15.00 -13.24
CA THR A 14 7.25 13.67 -12.95
C THR A 14 6.46 13.16 -11.76
N ILE A 15 5.52 12.26 -12.02
CA ILE A 15 4.76 11.58 -10.99
C ILE A 15 5.78 10.67 -10.30
N PHE A 16 6.44 11.19 -9.27
CA PHE A 16 7.26 10.37 -8.40
C PHE A 16 6.33 9.41 -7.68
N PHE A 17 6.52 8.12 -7.93
CA PHE A 17 5.77 7.09 -7.25
C PHE A 17 6.33 7.00 -5.84
N SER A 18 5.64 7.58 -4.86
CA SER A 18 6.12 7.58 -3.46
C SER A 18 6.42 6.15 -3.01
N GLN A 19 7.70 5.82 -2.94
CA GLN A 19 8.24 4.66 -2.23
C GLN A 19 8.71 5.21 -0.89
N SER A 20 8.21 4.61 0.19
CA SER A 20 8.56 5.00 1.54
C SER A 20 9.07 3.81 2.33
N ILE A 21 9.76 4.07 3.44
CA ILE A 21 10.18 3.04 4.39
C ILE A 21 8.97 2.22 4.84
N SER A 22 7.81 2.86 5.08
CA SER A 22 6.56 2.16 5.40
C SER A 22 6.18 1.13 4.33
N SER A 23 6.21 1.51 3.05
CA SER A 23 5.87 0.58 1.96
C SER A 23 6.86 -0.59 1.82
N ALA A 24 8.15 -0.33 2.10
CA ALA A 24 9.20 -1.35 2.04
C ALA A 24 9.09 -2.33 3.20
N LEU A 25 8.82 -1.85 4.41
CA LEU A 25 8.64 -2.64 5.62
C LEU A 25 7.55 -3.71 5.44
N HIS A 26 6.44 -3.33 4.82
CA HIS A 26 5.26 -4.20 4.70
C HIS A 26 5.14 -4.92 3.35
N ILE A 27 6.20 -4.93 2.54
CA ILE A 27 6.10 -5.37 1.14
C ILE A 27 5.72 -6.85 0.97
N ASN A 28 6.15 -7.68 1.91
CA ASN A 28 5.99 -9.13 1.90
C ASN A 28 4.97 -9.61 2.95
N GLU A 29 4.15 -8.71 3.49
CA GLU A 29 3.13 -9.09 4.46
C GLU A 29 2.05 -9.97 3.82
N PRO A 30 1.64 -11.04 4.53
CA PRO A 30 0.47 -11.80 4.12
C PRO A 30 -0.79 -10.95 4.30
N TYR A 31 -1.82 -11.24 3.52
CA TYR A 31 -3.14 -10.67 3.72
C TYR A 31 -3.66 -11.07 5.11
N LYS A 32 -4.18 -10.11 5.89
CA LYS A 32 -4.74 -10.38 7.22
C LYS A 32 -6.07 -11.13 7.09
N ILE A 33 -6.05 -12.43 7.37
CA ILE A 33 -7.19 -13.35 7.38
C ILE A 33 -7.01 -14.41 8.47
N ASN A 34 -8.13 -14.94 8.95
CA ASN A 34 -8.17 -16.14 9.77
C ASN A 34 -7.82 -17.37 8.92
N GLN A 35 -6.67 -17.99 9.21
CA GLN A 35 -6.03 -19.02 8.39
C GLN A 35 -6.61 -20.44 8.57
N LYS A 36 -7.80 -20.57 9.19
CA LYS A 36 -8.43 -21.89 9.42
C LYS A 36 -8.59 -22.71 8.15
N ASN A 37 -8.76 -22.05 7.00
CA ASN A 37 -8.85 -22.67 5.68
C ASN A 37 -8.02 -21.90 4.65
N ALA A 38 -7.52 -22.63 3.65
CA ALA A 38 -6.84 -22.01 2.52
C ALA A 38 -7.82 -21.14 1.72
N ILE A 39 -7.37 -19.93 1.35
CA ILE A 39 -8.16 -18.95 0.60
C ILE A 39 -7.48 -18.73 -0.75
N LYS A 40 -8.27 -18.88 -1.82
CA LYS A 40 -7.80 -18.69 -3.19
C LYS A 40 -7.97 -17.25 -3.67
N LYS A 41 -9.09 -16.62 -3.31
CA LYS A 41 -9.52 -15.33 -3.86
C LYS A 41 -10.42 -14.59 -2.90
N ILE A 42 -10.24 -13.27 -2.81
CA ILE A 42 -11.12 -12.35 -2.08
C ILE A 42 -11.59 -11.29 -3.06
N GLU A 43 -12.89 -11.24 -3.33
CA GLU A 43 -13.52 -10.14 -4.05
C GLU A 43 -14.06 -9.13 -3.03
N THR A 44 -13.55 -7.92 -3.06
CA THR A 44 -13.93 -6.81 -2.20
C THR A 44 -14.72 -5.78 -3.01
N LYS A 45 -15.85 -5.34 -2.48
CA LYS A 45 -16.58 -4.18 -2.99
C LYS A 45 -16.60 -3.11 -1.92
N THR A 46 -16.14 -1.92 -2.26
CA THR A 46 -16.10 -0.78 -1.36
C THR A 46 -16.99 0.32 -1.90
N VAL A 47 -17.84 0.85 -1.02
CA VAL A 47 -18.63 2.07 -1.27
C VAL A 47 -18.12 3.14 -0.33
N PHE A 48 -17.54 4.21 -0.87
CA PHE A 48 -17.15 5.38 -0.10
C PHE A 48 -18.26 6.43 -0.15
N TYR A 49 -18.59 6.99 1.01
CA TYR A 49 -19.62 8.02 1.16
C TYR A 49 -18.95 9.38 1.35
N ASN A 50 -18.86 10.15 0.26
CA ASN A 50 -18.36 11.52 0.27
C ASN A 50 -19.52 12.50 0.44
N ARG A 51 -19.23 13.76 0.79
CA ARG A 51 -20.27 14.78 1.10
C ARG A 51 -21.33 14.96 0.00
N GLN A 52 -21.02 14.60 -1.25
CA GLN A 52 -21.84 14.88 -2.43
C GLN A 52 -22.05 13.67 -3.35
N ASN A 53 -21.26 12.59 -3.22
CA ASN A 53 -21.28 11.44 -4.13
C ASN A 53 -20.89 10.14 -3.42
N GLN A 54 -21.27 9.02 -4.02
CA GLN A 54 -20.76 7.69 -3.69
C GLN A 54 -19.67 7.31 -4.70
N GLU A 55 -18.58 6.73 -4.22
CA GLU A 55 -17.59 6.08 -5.09
C GLU A 55 -17.64 4.58 -4.84
N LYS A 56 -17.80 3.80 -5.92
CA LYS A 56 -17.84 2.35 -5.85
C LYS A 56 -16.62 1.75 -6.55
N ILE A 57 -15.89 0.93 -5.82
CA ILE A 57 -14.74 0.20 -6.33
C ILE A 57 -14.97 -1.28 -6.09
N LYS A 58 -14.64 -2.09 -7.09
CA LYS A 58 -14.49 -3.53 -6.93
C LYS A 58 -13.01 -3.89 -7.05
N GLU A 59 -12.50 -4.66 -6.11
CA GLU A 59 -11.15 -5.19 -6.13
C GLU A 59 -11.17 -6.71 -5.96
N ILE A 60 -10.34 -7.42 -6.71
CA ILE A 60 -10.16 -8.85 -6.59
C ILE A 60 -8.71 -9.11 -6.24
N ASN A 61 -8.48 -9.77 -5.11
CA ASN A 61 -7.17 -10.24 -4.67
C ASN A 61 -7.10 -11.75 -4.85
N TYR A 62 -6.06 -12.23 -5.52
CA TYR A 62 -5.70 -13.65 -5.60
C TYR A 62 -4.49 -13.88 -4.70
N LEU A 63 -4.53 -14.96 -3.90
CA LEU A 63 -3.53 -15.23 -2.88
C LEU A 63 -2.76 -16.52 -3.21
N ASN A 64 -1.48 -16.58 -2.84
CA ASN A 64 -0.74 -17.84 -2.80
C ASN A 64 -1.04 -18.64 -1.51
N GLU A 65 -0.40 -19.79 -1.34
CA GLU A 65 -0.59 -20.68 -0.17
C GLU A 65 -0.12 -20.06 1.16
N ARG A 66 0.68 -18.99 1.10
CA ARG A 66 1.11 -18.20 2.26
C ARG A 66 0.30 -16.92 2.43
N PHE A 67 -0.86 -16.84 1.77
CA PHE A 67 -1.80 -15.73 1.82
C PHE A 67 -1.23 -14.39 1.33
N ARG A 68 -0.16 -14.40 0.53
CA ARG A 68 0.37 -13.19 -0.11
C ARG A 68 -0.32 -12.94 -1.43
N THR A 69 -0.55 -11.67 -1.73
CA THR A 69 -1.23 -11.27 -2.96
C THR A 69 -0.34 -11.51 -4.18
N VAL A 70 -0.77 -12.44 -5.04
CA VAL A 70 -0.13 -12.74 -6.33
C VAL A 70 -0.75 -11.95 -7.49
N GLN A 71 -2.02 -11.56 -7.37
CA GLN A 71 -2.68 -10.73 -8.38
C GLN A 71 -3.74 -9.82 -7.75
N ILE A 72 -3.82 -8.59 -8.26
CA ILE A 72 -4.91 -7.64 -7.98
C ILE A 72 -5.55 -7.24 -9.30
N GLU A 73 -6.88 -7.17 -9.31
CA GLU A 73 -7.67 -6.54 -10.37
C GLU A 73 -8.63 -5.54 -9.73
N ARG A 74 -8.60 -4.28 -10.17
CA ARG A 74 -9.49 -3.23 -9.66
C ARG A 74 -10.33 -2.64 -10.77
N TYR A 75 -11.63 -2.48 -10.49
CA TYR A 75 -12.64 -1.99 -11.41
C TYR A 75 -13.36 -0.78 -10.78
N ASN A 76 -13.72 0.17 -11.64
CA ASN A 76 -14.62 1.26 -11.27
C ASN A 76 -16.09 0.81 -11.24
N GLU A 77 -17.00 1.75 -10.97
CA GLU A 77 -18.45 1.49 -10.91
C GLU A 77 -19.03 0.97 -12.23
N ASP A 78 -18.50 1.42 -13.37
CA ASP A 78 -18.94 1.01 -14.71
C ASP A 78 -18.45 -0.39 -15.12
N GLY A 79 -17.66 -1.05 -14.26
CA GLY A 79 -17.07 -2.35 -14.52
C GLY A 79 -15.82 -2.31 -15.41
N GLU A 80 -15.25 -1.13 -15.64
CA GLU A 80 -13.99 -0.98 -16.35
C GLU A 80 -12.80 -1.23 -15.42
N MET A 81 -11.82 -2.00 -15.90
CA MET A 81 -10.58 -2.25 -15.17
C MET A 81 -9.69 -1.00 -15.17
N ILE A 82 -9.41 -0.47 -13.98
CA ILE A 82 -8.61 0.74 -13.78
C ILE A 82 -7.20 0.44 -13.27
N PHE A 83 -6.98 -0.76 -12.73
CA PHE A 83 -5.69 -1.18 -12.22
C PHE A 83 -5.58 -2.71 -12.22
N SER A 84 -4.42 -3.24 -12.56
CA SER A 84 -4.05 -4.62 -12.28
C SER A 84 -2.60 -4.71 -11.82
N MET A 85 -2.32 -5.73 -11.02
CA MET A 85 -0.97 -6.05 -10.56
C MET A 85 -0.79 -7.55 -10.56
N GLN A 86 0.39 -8.02 -10.98
CA GLN A 86 0.83 -9.40 -10.87
C GLN A 86 2.17 -9.45 -10.16
N ASN A 87 2.29 -10.26 -9.12
CA ASN A 87 3.51 -10.40 -8.32
C ASN A 87 4.11 -11.80 -8.49
N GLU A 88 5.44 -11.86 -8.60
CA GLU A 88 6.21 -13.10 -8.53
C GLU A 88 6.92 -13.15 -7.17
N TYR A 89 6.90 -14.32 -6.54
CA TYR A 89 7.57 -14.58 -5.27
C TYR A 89 8.62 -15.67 -5.41
N LEU A 90 9.74 -15.51 -4.72
CA LEU A 90 10.67 -16.59 -4.41
C LEU A 90 10.14 -17.34 -3.17
N SER A 91 10.00 -18.66 -3.27
CA SER A 91 9.54 -19.55 -2.19
C SER A 91 8.22 -19.12 -1.54
N ASP A 92 7.32 -18.50 -2.31
CA ASP A 92 6.03 -17.97 -1.84
C ASP A 92 6.08 -16.90 -0.74
N THR A 93 7.28 -16.33 -0.49
CA THR A 93 7.51 -15.39 0.62
C THR A 93 8.09 -14.06 0.18
N LEU A 94 9.15 -14.07 -0.63
CA LEU A 94 9.88 -12.86 -1.00
C LEU A 94 9.43 -12.38 -2.37
N LYS A 95 8.77 -11.24 -2.45
CA LYS A 95 8.37 -10.64 -3.72
C LYS A 95 9.61 -10.27 -4.52
N VAL A 96 9.79 -10.83 -5.71
CA VAL A 96 10.96 -10.59 -6.56
C VAL A 96 10.64 -9.77 -7.80
N LYS A 97 9.38 -9.82 -8.27
CA LYS A 97 8.90 -8.96 -9.36
C LYS A 97 7.46 -8.54 -9.16
N SER A 98 7.11 -7.42 -9.79
CA SER A 98 5.73 -6.98 -9.95
C SER A 98 5.53 -6.35 -11.32
N THR A 99 4.44 -6.68 -12.00
CA THR A 99 3.98 -5.94 -13.17
C THR A 99 2.68 -5.25 -12.81
N THR A 100 2.64 -3.93 -12.95
CA THR A 100 1.46 -3.10 -12.70
C THR A 100 0.97 -2.51 -14.00
N VAL A 101 -0.34 -2.57 -14.23
CA VAL A 101 -1.02 -1.83 -15.29
C VAL A 101 -1.99 -0.86 -14.63
N ARG A 102 -1.88 0.43 -14.95
CA ARG A 102 -2.78 1.46 -14.46
C ARG A 102 -3.42 2.18 -15.62
N LYS A 103 -4.74 2.35 -15.58
CA LYS A 103 -5.42 3.22 -16.53
C LYS A 103 -5.24 4.68 -16.11
N ILE A 104 -4.64 5.47 -17.00
CA ILE A 104 -4.49 6.91 -16.86
C ILE A 104 -5.53 7.60 -17.74
N PRO A 105 -6.42 8.45 -17.17
CA PRO A 105 -7.42 9.16 -17.94
C PRO A 105 -6.79 9.90 -19.12
N LEU A 106 -7.39 9.74 -20.31
CA LEU A 106 -6.98 10.39 -21.57
C LEU A 106 -5.61 9.98 -22.14
N ILE A 107 -4.76 9.28 -21.38
CA ILE A 107 -3.41 8.85 -21.80
C ILE A 107 -3.40 7.36 -22.18
N GLY A 108 -4.28 6.55 -21.60
CA GLY A 108 -4.35 5.11 -21.82
C GLY A 108 -3.71 4.33 -20.68
N ASN A 109 -3.15 3.16 -20.98
CA ASN A 109 -2.59 2.29 -19.94
C ASN A 109 -1.10 2.58 -19.75
N GLU A 110 -0.72 2.80 -18.50
CA GLU A 110 0.66 2.81 -18.04
C GLU A 110 1.03 1.40 -17.56
N ILE A 111 2.16 0.88 -18.03
CA ILE A 111 2.71 -0.42 -17.60
C ILE A 111 4.07 -0.19 -16.93
N VAL A 112 4.21 -0.68 -15.71
CA VAL A 112 5.43 -0.62 -14.91
C VAL A 112 5.87 -2.02 -14.51
N HIS A 113 7.12 -2.35 -14.80
CA HIS A 113 7.78 -3.56 -14.33
C HIS A 113 8.71 -3.21 -13.17
N THR A 114 8.51 -3.87 -12.03
CA THR A 114 9.30 -3.67 -10.81
C THR A 114 10.08 -4.93 -10.49
N THR A 115 11.36 -4.77 -10.13
CA THR A 115 12.22 -5.84 -9.62
C THR A 115 12.65 -5.50 -8.19
N TYR A 116 12.70 -6.50 -7.33
CA TYR A 116 13.12 -6.37 -5.93
C TYR A 116 14.39 -7.19 -5.72
N GLU A 117 15.43 -6.55 -5.19
CA GLU A 117 16.73 -7.17 -4.90
C GLU A 117 16.94 -7.23 -3.39
N TYR A 118 17.52 -8.34 -2.96
CA TYR A 118 17.76 -8.65 -1.55
C TYR A 118 19.23 -8.97 -1.33
N ASP A 119 19.72 -8.76 -0.11
CA ASP A 119 21.05 -9.22 0.29
C ASP A 119 21.05 -10.72 0.67
N ALA A 120 22.18 -11.22 1.18
CA ALA A 120 22.35 -12.61 1.57
C ALA A 120 21.48 -13.02 2.78
N GLU A 121 21.08 -12.07 3.62
CA GLU A 121 20.17 -12.27 4.77
C GLU A 121 18.69 -12.13 4.35
N SER A 122 18.43 -11.94 3.04
CA SER A 122 17.10 -11.71 2.47
C SER A 122 16.46 -10.38 2.88
N PHE A 123 17.26 -9.36 3.25
CA PHE A 123 16.75 -8.02 3.48
C PHE A 123 16.65 -7.24 2.17
N LEU A 124 15.56 -6.49 1.99
CA LEU A 124 15.34 -5.73 0.76
C LEU A 124 16.35 -4.59 0.68
N THR A 125 17.16 -4.55 -0.39
CA THR A 125 18.21 -3.53 -0.57
C THR A 125 17.98 -2.64 -1.78
N LYS A 126 17.22 -3.12 -2.77
CA LYS A 126 16.94 -2.34 -3.98
C LYS A 126 15.58 -2.64 -4.58
N ILE A 127 14.96 -1.61 -5.17
CA ILE A 127 13.77 -1.73 -6.00
C ILE A 127 14.05 -1.03 -7.33
N ILE A 128 13.86 -1.71 -8.46
CA ILE A 128 14.10 -1.12 -9.78
C ILE A 128 12.79 -1.09 -10.56
N LYS A 129 12.36 0.10 -10.98
CA LYS A 129 11.17 0.30 -11.81
C LYS A 129 11.54 0.63 -13.24
N ARG A 130 10.91 -0.10 -14.17
CA ARG A 130 11.09 0.03 -15.61
C ARG A 130 9.76 0.29 -16.28
N SER A 131 9.77 1.13 -17.31
CA SER A 131 8.61 1.33 -18.18
C SER A 131 8.36 0.11 -19.05
N GLN A 132 7.25 0.11 -19.79
CA GLN A 132 6.94 -0.92 -20.80
C GLN A 132 8.08 -1.13 -21.82
N ASN A 133 8.85 -0.08 -22.13
CA ASN A 133 9.98 -0.16 -23.06
C ASN A 133 11.29 -0.56 -22.38
N ASN A 134 11.22 -1.09 -21.16
CA ASN A 134 12.35 -1.54 -20.34
C ASN A 134 13.33 -0.42 -19.91
N THR A 135 12.95 0.85 -20.03
CA THR A 135 13.73 1.99 -19.54
C THR A 135 13.60 2.09 -18.02
N ILE A 136 14.71 2.05 -17.29
CA ILE A 136 14.73 2.35 -15.86
C ILE A 136 14.42 3.84 -15.67
N PHE A 137 13.38 4.14 -14.89
CA PHE A 137 13.02 5.52 -14.56
C PHE A 137 13.10 5.81 -13.05
N GLU A 138 13.17 4.77 -12.22
CA GLU A 138 13.35 4.91 -10.78
C GLU A 138 14.09 3.69 -10.22
N THR A 139 15.10 3.95 -9.40
CA THR A 139 15.74 2.95 -8.54
C THR A 139 15.59 3.40 -7.10
N VAL A 140 15.13 2.53 -6.20
CA VAL A 140 15.09 2.76 -4.76
C VAL A 140 16.25 2.01 -4.15
N HIS A 141 17.01 2.67 -3.29
CA HIS A 141 18.05 2.05 -2.49
C HIS A 141 17.65 2.06 -1.04
N LEU A 142 17.85 0.94 -0.35
CA LEU A 142 17.55 0.78 1.06
C LEU A 142 18.78 0.32 1.83
N GLN A 143 18.95 0.88 3.02
CA GLN A 143 19.84 0.34 4.04
C GLN A 143 18.99 -0.12 5.21
N ASN A 144 19.29 -1.30 5.74
CA ASN A 144 18.54 -1.91 6.82
C ASN A 144 19.36 -1.93 8.10
N ASP A 145 18.68 -2.01 9.24
CA ASP A 145 19.33 -2.40 10.49
C ASP A 145 19.55 -3.92 10.56
N ASP A 146 20.11 -4.38 11.69
CA ASP A 146 20.42 -5.80 11.92
C ASP A 146 19.18 -6.70 11.96
N ARG A 147 17.97 -6.14 11.98
CA ARG A 147 16.70 -6.89 11.92
C ARG A 147 16.08 -6.91 10.53
N GLY A 148 16.72 -6.28 9.55
CA GLY A 148 16.21 -6.16 8.20
C GLY A 148 15.18 -5.05 8.00
N ASN A 149 15.02 -4.15 8.99
CA ASN A 149 14.09 -3.03 8.88
C ASN A 149 14.78 -1.83 8.21
N PRO A 150 14.17 -1.19 7.19
CA PRO A 150 14.83 -0.11 6.47
C PRO A 150 15.05 1.15 7.34
N ILE A 151 16.30 1.55 7.54
CA ILE A 151 16.68 2.76 8.29
C ILE A 151 17.00 3.95 7.38
N LEU A 152 17.28 3.70 6.11
CA LEU A 152 17.52 4.73 5.10
C LEU A 152 16.91 4.29 3.77
N LEU A 153 16.23 5.20 3.11
CA LEU A 153 15.73 5.05 1.75
C LEU A 153 16.09 6.28 0.92
N TYR A 154 16.60 6.07 -0.29
CA TYR A 154 16.77 7.15 -1.26
C TYR A 154 16.45 6.69 -2.67
N LEU A 155 16.00 7.63 -3.50
CA LEU A 155 15.66 7.39 -4.90
C LEU A 155 16.82 7.77 -5.80
N ASN A 156 17.09 6.93 -6.80
CA ASN A 156 18.20 7.01 -7.74
C ASN A 156 19.52 7.22 -6.98
N ASN A 157 20.12 8.40 -7.09
CA ASN A 157 21.37 8.74 -6.39
C ASN A 157 21.16 9.64 -5.15
N GLY A 158 19.93 9.79 -4.66
CA GLY A 158 19.60 10.66 -3.52
C GLY A 158 19.50 12.15 -3.86
N GLU A 159 19.54 12.51 -5.15
CA GLU A 159 19.51 13.90 -5.64
C GLU A 159 18.21 14.65 -5.26
N LEU A 160 17.15 13.91 -4.96
CA LEU A 160 15.84 14.46 -4.57
C LEU A 160 15.61 14.43 -3.05
N GLY A 161 16.59 13.99 -2.27
CA GLY A 161 16.47 13.76 -0.84
C GLY A 161 16.36 12.27 -0.47
N TYR A 162 16.08 12.03 0.81
CA TYR A 162 16.06 10.70 1.39
C TYR A 162 15.13 10.63 2.60
N GLU A 163 14.72 9.42 2.96
CA GLU A 163 13.93 9.11 4.15
C GLU A 163 14.81 8.33 5.13
N LYS A 164 14.72 8.64 6.43
CA LYS A 164 15.34 7.86 7.52
C LYS A 164 14.26 7.35 8.45
N ALA A 165 14.50 6.21 9.09
CA ALA A 165 13.65 5.70 10.15
C ALA A 165 14.42 5.45 11.44
N SER A 166 13.72 5.61 12.56
CA SER A 166 14.16 5.22 13.90
C SER A 166 13.10 4.31 14.53
N TYR A 167 13.54 3.22 15.13
CA TYR A 167 12.67 2.16 15.63
C TYR A 167 12.69 2.09 17.16
N ASP A 168 11.49 2.06 17.75
CA ASP A 168 11.26 1.68 19.13
C ASP A 168 10.59 0.30 19.17
N TYR A 169 11.43 -0.72 19.19
CA TYR A 169 11.00 -2.11 19.22
C TYR A 169 10.28 -2.51 20.50
N VAL A 170 10.53 -1.82 21.62
CA VAL A 170 9.88 -2.12 22.89
C VAL A 170 8.42 -1.69 22.83
N ASN A 171 8.16 -0.55 22.21
CA ASN A 171 6.81 0.01 22.08
C ASN A 171 6.13 -0.35 20.74
N ASN A 172 6.75 -1.20 19.91
CA ASN A 172 6.25 -1.56 18.57
C ASN A 172 5.93 -0.34 17.69
N THR A 173 6.82 0.66 17.69
CA THR A 173 6.65 1.86 16.86
C THR A 173 7.91 2.24 16.11
N TYR A 174 7.76 3.06 15.09
CA TYR A 174 8.85 3.69 14.38
C TYR A 174 8.48 5.12 13.98
N SER A 175 9.49 5.95 13.77
CA SER A 175 9.32 7.32 13.26
C SER A 175 10.11 7.47 11.97
N THR A 176 9.54 8.18 11.00
CA THR A 176 10.20 8.50 9.73
C THR A 176 10.48 9.99 9.63
N TYR A 177 11.58 10.30 8.94
CA TYR A 177 12.10 11.64 8.78
C TYR A 177 12.47 11.83 7.31
N TYR A 178 11.95 12.89 6.69
CA TYR A 178 12.15 13.14 5.27
C TYR A 178 13.07 14.34 5.10
N TYR A 179 14.18 14.13 4.40
CA TYR A 179 15.23 15.12 4.21
C TYR A 179 15.35 15.51 2.74
N ARG A 180 15.72 16.76 2.50
CA ARG A 180 16.26 17.20 1.22
C ARG A 180 17.67 16.62 1.00
N ALA A 181 18.17 16.71 -0.23
CA ALA A 181 19.53 16.30 -0.56
C ALA A 181 20.64 17.11 0.16
N ASN A 182 20.31 18.29 0.70
CA ASN A 182 21.22 19.13 1.51
C ASN A 182 21.06 18.89 3.03
N ASP A 183 20.50 17.75 3.45
CA ASP A 183 20.26 17.36 4.84
C ASP A 183 19.27 18.24 5.62
N GLU A 184 18.52 19.11 4.95
CA GLU A 184 17.43 19.87 5.57
C GLU A 184 16.22 18.95 5.82
N LEU A 185 15.75 18.88 7.07
CA LEU A 185 14.53 18.16 7.42
C LEU A 185 13.31 18.88 6.83
N ILE A 186 12.53 18.17 6.03
CA ILE A 186 11.27 18.66 5.43
C ILE A 186 10.11 18.44 6.38
N THR A 187 9.96 17.19 6.85
CA THR A 187 8.86 16.76 7.72
C THR A 187 9.22 15.43 8.40
N SER A 188 8.38 15.00 9.34
CA SER A 188 8.50 13.72 10.03
C SER A 188 7.13 13.14 10.36
N ASP A 189 7.00 11.82 10.27
CA ASP A 189 5.86 11.08 10.83
C ASP A 189 6.34 10.35 12.09
N LEU A 190 5.76 10.69 13.23
CA LEU A 190 6.21 10.18 14.53
C LEU A 190 5.30 9.06 15.03
N SER A 191 5.91 8.01 15.60
CA SER A 191 5.21 6.95 16.33
C SER A 191 4.19 6.15 15.50
N SER A 192 4.56 5.76 14.28
CA SER A 192 3.79 4.81 13.47
C SER A 192 3.91 3.38 14.01
N PRO A 193 2.85 2.55 14.00
CA PRO A 193 2.95 1.15 14.41
C PRO A 193 3.92 0.37 13.52
N LEU A 194 4.84 -0.37 14.14
CA LEU A 194 5.80 -1.22 13.41
C LEU A 194 5.14 -2.52 12.92
N ASP A 195 4.36 -3.18 13.77
CA ASP A 195 3.54 -4.34 13.40
C ASP A 195 2.05 -4.05 13.68
N PHE A 196 1.22 -4.07 12.63
CA PHE A 196 -0.22 -3.86 12.72
C PHE A 196 -0.99 -5.08 13.25
N ASN A 197 -0.32 -6.20 13.51
CA ASN A 197 -0.89 -7.35 14.20
C ASN A 197 -0.86 -7.22 15.71
N GLU A 198 -0.02 -6.34 16.24
CA GLU A 198 0.02 -6.04 17.66
C GLU A 198 -1.00 -4.94 18.02
N PRO A 199 -1.61 -5.00 19.22
CA PRO A 199 -2.50 -3.96 19.69
C PRO A 199 -1.80 -2.60 19.80
N ILE A 200 -2.42 -1.57 19.23
CA ILE A 200 -1.95 -0.19 19.31
C ILE A 200 -2.61 0.50 20.51
N GLU A 201 -1.84 1.26 21.27
CA GLU A 201 -2.37 2.03 22.41
C GLU A 201 -3.47 3.02 21.96
N GLY A 202 -4.56 3.09 22.72
CA GLY A 202 -5.70 3.95 22.41
C GLY A 202 -6.66 3.40 21.34
N TYR A 203 -6.36 2.22 20.79
CA TYR A 203 -7.21 1.53 19.82
C TYR A 203 -7.93 0.38 20.51
N ARG A 204 -9.09 -0.03 19.97
CA ARG A 204 -9.81 -1.20 20.47
C ARG A 204 -9.96 -2.25 19.40
N TYR A 205 -9.91 -3.50 19.84
CA TYR A 205 -9.98 -4.68 19.01
C TYR A 205 -11.09 -5.61 19.54
N ASN A 206 -11.68 -6.41 18.67
CA ASN A 206 -12.62 -7.46 19.08
C ASN A 206 -11.91 -8.81 19.31
N GLU A 207 -12.69 -9.84 19.64
CA GLU A 207 -12.20 -11.20 19.90
C GLU A 207 -11.49 -11.88 18.70
N PHE A 208 -11.71 -11.37 17.48
CA PHE A 208 -11.05 -11.84 16.26
C PHE A 208 -9.75 -11.09 15.94
N GLY A 209 -9.36 -10.11 16.77
CA GLY A 209 -8.18 -9.26 16.54
C GLY A 209 -8.38 -8.19 15.48
N ASP A 210 -9.63 -7.92 15.07
CA ASP A 210 -9.97 -6.82 14.17
C ASP A 210 -10.14 -5.52 14.97
N MET A 211 -9.57 -4.44 14.45
CA MET A 211 -9.68 -3.11 15.03
C MET A 211 -11.12 -2.61 14.88
N VAL A 212 -11.80 -2.35 16.00
CA VAL A 212 -13.20 -1.86 16.04
C VAL A 212 -13.30 -0.37 16.35
N GLU A 213 -12.25 0.24 16.90
CA GLU A 213 -12.29 1.65 17.29
C GLU A 213 -10.91 2.30 17.25
N THR A 214 -10.86 3.51 16.70
CA THR A 214 -9.71 4.43 16.77
C THR A 214 -10.17 5.77 17.36
N PRO A 215 -9.26 6.74 17.62
CA PRO A 215 -9.68 8.08 18.05
C PRO A 215 -10.68 8.76 17.11
N LEU A 216 -10.61 8.48 15.80
CA LEU A 216 -11.41 9.14 14.77
C LEU A 216 -12.53 8.26 14.19
N TYR A 217 -12.43 6.94 14.33
CA TYR A 217 -13.32 6.01 13.63
C TYR A 217 -13.89 4.91 14.54
N LEU A 218 -15.05 4.41 14.15
CA LEU A 218 -15.68 3.20 14.66
C LEU A 218 -15.91 2.24 13.50
N MET A 219 -15.63 0.96 13.70
CA MET A 219 -15.81 -0.09 12.71
C MET A 219 -16.73 -1.19 13.26
N GLU A 220 -17.70 -1.59 12.44
CA GLU A 220 -18.63 -2.68 12.73
C GLU A 220 -18.42 -3.79 11.71
N TYR A 221 -18.35 -5.04 12.17
CA TYR A 221 -18.01 -6.20 11.36
C TYR A 221 -19.13 -7.25 11.31
N GLN A 222 -19.21 -7.95 10.19
CA GLN A 222 -19.93 -9.22 10.06
C GLN A 222 -18.92 -10.28 9.61
N TYR A 223 -19.12 -11.53 10.04
CA TYR A 223 -18.20 -12.64 9.85
C TYR A 223 -18.86 -13.80 9.09
N ASP A 224 -18.05 -14.61 8.43
CA ASP A 224 -18.46 -15.96 8.03
C ASP A 224 -18.18 -16.98 9.14
N ASP A 225 -18.58 -18.23 8.89
CA ASP A 225 -18.44 -19.34 9.84
C ASP A 225 -16.97 -19.71 10.15
N PHE A 226 -16.02 -19.23 9.33
CA PHE A 226 -14.59 -19.42 9.56
C PHE A 226 -13.97 -18.29 10.38
N GLY A 227 -14.76 -17.28 10.77
CA GLY A 227 -14.31 -16.12 11.54
C GLY A 227 -13.52 -15.13 10.69
N ASN A 228 -13.72 -15.11 9.37
CA ASN A 228 -13.23 -14.05 8.50
C ASN A 228 -14.32 -13.01 8.31
N TRP A 229 -13.99 -11.72 8.42
CA TRP A 229 -15.00 -10.70 8.20
C TRP A 229 -15.41 -10.61 6.73
N THR A 230 -16.72 -10.55 6.49
CA THR A 230 -17.36 -10.47 5.18
C THR A 230 -17.99 -9.09 4.93
N ARG A 231 -18.17 -8.28 5.98
CA ARG A 231 -18.59 -6.88 5.86
C ARG A 231 -17.95 -6.02 6.93
N GLU A 232 -17.52 -4.82 6.57
CA GLU A 232 -17.11 -3.75 7.47
C GLU A 232 -17.95 -2.50 7.17
N LYS A 233 -18.51 -1.87 8.20
CA LYS A 233 -19.00 -0.49 8.12
C LYS A 233 -18.08 0.41 8.92
N ARG A 234 -17.57 1.47 8.29
CA ARG A 234 -16.68 2.43 8.92
C ARG A 234 -17.38 3.77 9.11
N TYR A 235 -17.41 4.24 10.35
CA TYR A 235 -18.01 5.49 10.75
C TYR A 235 -16.96 6.47 11.25
N GLN A 236 -17.02 7.72 10.82
CA GLN A 236 -16.26 8.81 11.43
C GLN A 236 -17.00 9.32 12.67
N LYS A 237 -16.28 9.53 13.77
CA LYS A 237 -16.77 10.18 14.98
C LYS A 237 -16.77 11.69 14.78
N VAL A 238 -17.93 12.34 14.94
CA VAL A 238 -18.07 13.80 14.84
C VAL A 238 -18.93 14.28 16.00
N GLY A 239 -18.28 14.74 17.08
CA GLY A 239 -18.96 15.02 18.34
C GLY A 239 -19.68 13.77 18.87
N ASN A 240 -20.98 13.90 19.15
CA ASN A 240 -21.82 12.78 19.59
C ASN A 240 -22.46 11.99 18.44
N GLN A 241 -22.12 12.29 17.19
CA GLN A 241 -22.67 11.61 16.01
C GLN A 241 -21.64 10.69 15.35
N LYS A 242 -22.13 9.64 14.69
CA LYS A 242 -21.34 8.77 13.82
C LYS A 242 -21.80 8.93 12.38
N ILE A 243 -20.86 9.23 11.47
CA ILE A 243 -21.15 9.45 10.04
C ILE A 243 -20.56 8.28 9.25
N LEU A 244 -21.40 7.53 8.53
CA LEU A 244 -20.92 6.43 7.67
C LEU A 244 -20.00 7.00 6.58
N LYS A 245 -18.78 6.45 6.47
CA LYS A 245 -17.76 6.87 5.50
C LYS A 245 -17.44 5.80 4.49
N ALA A 246 -17.49 4.54 4.89
CA ALA A 246 -17.28 3.43 3.98
C ALA A 246 -18.13 2.23 4.38
N GLU A 247 -18.57 1.49 3.38
CA GLU A 247 -19.02 0.13 3.55
C GLU A 247 -18.19 -0.78 2.65
N VAL A 248 -17.60 -1.81 3.25
CA VAL A 248 -16.78 -2.79 2.56
C VAL A 248 -17.49 -4.14 2.68
N SER A 249 -17.61 -4.85 1.57
CA SER A 249 -18.12 -6.22 1.55
C SER A 249 -17.12 -7.13 0.85
N ARG A 250 -16.98 -8.36 1.36
CA ARG A 250 -16.06 -9.37 0.84
C ARG A 250 -16.81 -10.63 0.48
N LYS A 251 -16.47 -11.18 -0.68
CA LYS A 251 -16.76 -12.56 -1.06
C LYS A 251 -15.46 -13.34 -1.04
N ILE A 252 -15.30 -14.20 -0.05
CA ILE A 252 -14.12 -15.02 0.15
C ILE A 252 -14.36 -16.37 -0.52
N LYS A 253 -13.43 -16.78 -1.38
CA LYS A 253 -13.41 -18.09 -2.01
C LYS A 253 -12.33 -18.95 -1.37
N TYR A 254 -12.77 -19.85 -0.51
CA TYR A 254 -11.97 -20.92 0.07
C TYR A 254 -11.59 -21.97 -0.98
N GLN A 255 -10.55 -22.75 -0.70
CA GLN A 255 -10.16 -23.90 -1.52
C GLN A 255 -11.11 -25.08 -1.32
#